data_AF-A0A843U9S9-F1
#
_entry.id   AF-A0A843U9S9-F1
#
_cell.length_a   1.000
_cell.length_b   1.000
_cell.length_c   1.000
_cell.angle_alpha   90.00
_cell.angle_beta   90.00
_cell.angle_gamma   90.00
#
_symmetry.space_group_name_H-M   'P 1'
#
loop_
_entity.id
_entity.type
_entity.pdbx_description
1 polymer ?
#
loop_
_entity_poly.entity_id
_entity_poly.type
_entity_poly.pdbx_seq_one_letter_code
_entity_poly.pdbx_strand_id
1 'polypeptide(L)' 'MEHAVEDRVLLASYKLQSQVLAWWTLEWETTFQSRSLRKITWQKFVVAFERAFCPTYRLYQFLDLPQGEMIVVQYRARFV' A
#
# COMPACT_ATOMS: atom_id res chain seq x y z
N MET A 1 -21.46 -0.80 -20.65
CA MET A 1 -21.58 -1.55 -19.38
C MET A 1 -20.38 -1.17 -18.52
N GLU A 2 -20.55 -0.10 -17.74
CA GLU A 2 -19.44 0.68 -17.15
C GLU A 2 -19.29 0.42 -15.64
N HIS A 3 -19.54 -0.82 -15.21
CA HIS A 3 -19.39 -1.26 -13.81
C HIS A 3 -17.95 -1.67 -13.45
N ALA A 4 -17.04 -1.70 -14.43
CA ALA A 4 -15.73 -2.33 -14.27
C ALA A 4 -14.70 -1.52 -13.46
N VAL A 5 -14.95 -0.25 -13.15
CA VAL A 5 -14.00 0.61 -12.40
C VAL A 5 -14.27 0.56 -10.90
N GLU A 6 -15.55 0.58 -10.51
CA GLU A 6 -15.97 0.61 -9.09
C GLU A 6 -15.71 -0.71 -8.36
N ASP A 7 -15.72 -1.84 -9.09
CA ASP A 7 -15.50 -3.16 -8.51
C ASP A 7 -14.03 -3.64 -8.59
N ARG A 8 -13.08 -2.83 -9.09
CA ARG A 8 -11.69 -3.28 -9.27
C ARG A 8 -11.02 -3.69 -7.96
N VAL A 9 -11.21 -2.91 -6.91
CA VAL A 9 -10.63 -3.22 -5.59
C VAL A 9 -11.25 -4.49 -5.02
N LEU A 10 -12.56 -4.67 -5.20
CA LEU A 10 -13.27 -5.88 -4.78
C LEU A 10 -12.72 -7.12 -5.49
N LEU A 11 -12.61 -7.06 -6.82
CA LEU A 11 -12.08 -8.15 -7.64
C LEU A 11 -10.62 -8.46 -7.31
N ALA A 12 -9.78 -7.45 -7.13
CA ALA A 12 -8.38 -7.63 -6.74
C ALA A 12 -8.27 -8.28 -5.37
N SER A 13 -9.06 -7.83 -4.38
CA SER A 13 -9.12 -8.41 -3.03
C SER A 13 -9.42 -9.91 -3.06
N TYR A 14 -10.37 -10.35 -3.91
CA TYR A 14 -10.70 -11.77 -4.07
C TYR A 14 -9.59 -12.62 -4.69
N LYS A 15 -8.64 -11.99 -5.40
CA LYS A 15 -7.51 -12.69 -6.03
C LYS A 15 -6.28 -12.78 -5.13
N LEU A 16 -6.25 -12.05 -4.01
CA LEU A 16 -5.13 -12.11 -3.07
C LEU A 16 -5.12 -13.44 -2.33
N GLN A 17 -3.91 -13.96 -2.09
CA GLN A 17 -3.70 -15.25 -1.45
C GLN A 17 -2.59 -15.15 -0.41
N SER A 18 -2.61 -16.08 0.54
CA SER A 18 -1.54 -16.27 1.53
C SER A 18 -1.17 -14.97 2.26
N GLN A 19 0.12 -14.63 2.29
CA GLN A 19 0.65 -13.45 2.98
C GLN A 19 0.07 -12.13 2.46
N VAL A 20 -0.29 -12.06 1.18
CA VAL A 20 -0.84 -10.84 0.57
C VAL A 20 -2.28 -10.63 1.01
N LEU A 21 -3.06 -11.71 1.19
CA LEU A 21 -4.40 -11.61 1.77
C LEU A 21 -4.34 -11.16 3.23
N ALA A 22 -3.43 -11.72 4.02
CA ALA A 22 -3.25 -11.32 5.42
C ALA A 22 -2.84 -9.84 5.56
N TRP A 23 -1.91 -9.38 4.73
CA TRP A 23 -1.57 -7.95 4.63
C TRP A 23 -2.78 -7.10 4.28
N TRP A 24 -3.53 -7.49 3.25
CA TRP A 24 -4.66 -6.69 2.78
C TRP A 24 -5.78 -6.59 3.82
N THR A 25 -6.08 -7.67 4.55
CA THR A 25 -7.03 -7.62 5.66
C THR A 25 -6.60 -6.61 6.73
N LEU A 26 -5.32 -6.64 7.13
CA LEU A 26 -4.80 -5.69 8.11
C LEU A 26 -4.82 -4.24 7.59
N GLU A 27 -4.40 -4.01 6.35
CA GLU A 27 -4.40 -2.69 5.71
C GLU A 27 -5.83 -2.15 5.56
N TRP A 28 -6.78 -3.02 5.23
CA TRP A 28 -8.19 -2.67 5.10
C TRP A 28 -8.79 -2.22 6.44
N GLU A 29 -8.47 -2.92 7.52
CA GLU A 29 -8.92 -2.57 8.88
C GLU A 29 -8.26 -1.29 9.39
N THR A 30 -6.95 -1.15 9.20
CA THR A 30 -6.15 -0.07 9.81
C THR A 30 -6.16 1.21 8.98
N THR A 31 -5.69 1.15 7.73
CA THR A 31 -5.54 2.32 6.85
C THR A 31 -6.87 2.73 6.22
N PHE A 32 -7.70 1.76 5.84
CA PHE A 32 -8.99 2.03 5.18
C PHE A 32 -10.19 1.99 6.14
N GLN A 33 -9.96 1.75 7.44
CA GLN A 33 -10.99 1.82 8.49
C GLN A 33 -12.22 0.96 8.17
N SER A 34 -12.00 -0.21 7.55
CA SER A 34 -13.07 -1.13 7.14
C SER A 34 -14.14 -0.50 6.24
N ARG A 35 -13.79 0.56 5.49
CA ARG A 35 -14.69 1.17 4.49
C ARG A 35 -15.05 0.12 3.44
N SER A 36 -16.28 0.18 2.94
CA SER A 36 -16.71 -0.65 1.81
C SER A 36 -15.66 -0.62 0.69
N LEU A 37 -15.29 -1.80 0.17
CA LEU A 37 -14.27 -1.93 -0.87
C LEU A 37 -14.61 -1.11 -2.13
N ARG A 38 -15.90 -0.87 -2.39
CA ARG A 38 -16.39 0.01 -3.48
C ARG A 38 -16.12 1.49 -3.26
N LYS A 39 -15.85 1.91 -2.02
CA LYS A 39 -15.48 3.29 -1.66
C LYS A 39 -13.96 3.51 -1.68
N ILE A 40 -13.17 2.45 -1.86
CA ILE A 40 -11.71 2.56 -2.02
C ILE A 40 -11.44 2.75 -3.51
N THR A 41 -10.81 3.87 -3.87
CA THR A 41 -10.43 4.10 -5.26
C THR A 41 -9.31 3.16 -5.66
N TRP A 42 -9.30 2.73 -6.92
CA TRP A 42 -8.25 1.86 -7.45
C TRP A 42 -6.84 2.41 -7.20
N GLN A 43 -6.65 3.73 -7.36
CA GLN A 43 -5.36 4.38 -7.12
C GLN A 43 -4.89 4.22 -5.67
N LYS A 44 -5.78 4.31 -4.68
CA LYS A 44 -5.41 4.12 -3.26
C LYS A 44 -5.00 2.69 -2.97
N PHE A 45 -5.70 1.72 -3.56
CA PHE A 45 -5.33 0.30 -3.47
C PHE A 45 -3.94 0.06 -4.05
N VAL A 46 -3.67 0.54 -5.26
CA VAL A 46 -2.38 0.36 -5.94
C VAL A 46 -1.24 1.00 -5.14
N VAL A 47 -1.39 2.23 -4.65
CA VAL A 47 -0.35 2.89 -3.84
C VAL A 47 -0.05 2.10 -2.56
N ALA A 48 -1.07 1.59 -1.87
CA ALA A 48 -0.87 0.76 -0.68
C ALA A 48 -0.13 -0.55 -1.02
N PHE A 49 -0.54 -1.20 -2.11
CA PHE A 49 0.06 -2.43 -2.60
C PHE A 49 1.53 -2.24 -3.02
N GLU A 50 1.82 -1.22 -3.81
CA GLU A 50 3.17 -0.89 -4.25
C GLU A 50 4.07 -0.51 -3.07
N ARG A 51 3.58 0.22 -2.08
CA ARG A 51 4.35 0.52 -0.87
C ARG A 51 4.74 -0.76 -0.10
N ALA A 52 3.83 -1.72 -0.03
CA ALA A 52 4.05 -2.97 0.68
C ALA A 52 5.01 -3.91 -0.08
N PHE A 53 4.81 -4.08 -1.40
CA PHE A 53 5.46 -5.15 -2.17
C PHE A 53 6.39 -4.69 -3.30
N CYS A 54 6.37 -3.42 -3.70
CA CYS A 54 7.23 -2.89 -4.76
C CYS A 54 8.40 -2.08 -4.18
N PRO A 55 9.63 -2.63 -4.15
CA PRO A 55 10.79 -1.96 -3.57
C PRO A 55 11.17 -0.66 -4.28
N THR A 56 10.77 -0.48 -5.54
CA THR A 56 11.04 0.74 -6.32
C THR A 56 10.41 1.98 -5.67
N TYR A 57 9.25 1.86 -5.03
CA TYR A 57 8.64 2.97 -4.30
C TYR A 57 9.47 3.38 -3.08
N ARG A 58 10.06 2.40 -2.38
CA ARG A 58 11.01 2.66 -1.27
C ARG A 58 12.33 3.25 -1.76
N LEU A 59 12.77 2.90 -2.97
CA LEU A 59 13.98 3.47 -3.59
C LEU A 59 13.82 4.96 -3.88
N TYR A 60 12.70 5.41 -4.43
CA TYR A 60 12.48 6.85 -4.65
C TYR A 60 12.37 7.62 -3.34
N GLN A 61 11.70 7.06 -2.32
CA GLN A 61 11.68 7.65 -0.98
C GLN A 61 13.06 7.71 -0.32
N PHE A 62 13.92 6.72 -0.60
CA PHE A 62 15.31 6.71 -0.14
C PHE A 62 16.14 7.81 -0.85
N LEU A 63 15.95 8.00 -2.15
CA LEU A 63 16.67 9.01 -2.94
C LEU A 63 16.26 10.45 -2.60
N ASP A 64 15.03 10.66 -2.12
CA ASP A 64 14.49 11.98 -1.74
C ASP A 64 14.82 12.41 -0.30
N LEU A 65 15.60 11.59 0.45
CA LEU A 65 16.00 11.97 1.80
C LEU A 65 17.12 13.02 1.79
N PRO A 66 16.95 14.16 2.48
CA PRO A 66 18.02 15.13 2.63
C PRO A 66 19.18 14.50 3.43
N GLN A 67 20.32 14.31 2.76
CA GLN A 67 21.55 13.88 3.42
C GLN A 67 22.04 15.01 4.34
N GLY A 68 22.07 14.78 5.65
CA GLY A 68 22.72 15.67 6.62
C GLY A 68 22.02 15.82 7.97
N GLU A 69 20.71 15.60 8.06
CA GLU A 69 19.97 15.87 9.32
C GLU A 69 19.65 14.64 10.17
N MET A 70 19.83 13.43 9.63
CA MET A 70 19.45 12.19 10.33
C MET A 70 20.65 11.32 10.67
N ILE A 71 20.72 10.83 11.91
CA ILE A 71 21.72 9.82 12.31
C ILE A 71 21.31 8.43 11.78
N VAL A 72 22.29 7.56 11.56
CA VAL A 72 22.12 6.21 10.96
C VAL A 72 21.02 5.37 11.63
N VAL A 73 20.83 5.52 12.95
CA VAL A 73 19.76 4.85 13.70
C VAL A 73 18.36 5.34 13.31
N GLN A 74 18.18 6.66 13.17
CA GLN A 74 16.91 7.24 12.72
C GLN A 74 16.61 6.87 11.26
N TYR A 75 17.67 6.71 10.47
CA TYR A 75 17.58 6.24 9.10
C TYR A 75 17.05 4.80 9.04
N ARG A 76 17.64 3.89 9.83
CA ARG A 76 17.18 2.49 9.91
C ARG A 76 15.72 2.38 10.35
N ALA A 77 15.29 3.19 11.31
CA ALA A 77 13.90 3.17 11.79
C ALA A 77 12.86 3.57 10.73
N ARG A 78 13.23 4.31 9.67
CA ARG A 78 12.30 4.71 8.60
C ARG A 78 12.10 3.65 7.49
N PHE A 79 12.99 2.67 7.37
CA PHE A 79 13.01 1.73 6.25
C PHE A 79 12.92 0.24 6.62
N VAL A 80 12.86 -0.07 7.92
CA VAL A 80 12.52 -1.41 8.43
C VAL A 80 11.02 -1.61 8.40
#